data_AF-G5ABF4-F1
#
_entry.id   AF-G5ABF4-F1
#
_cell.length_a   1.000
_cell.length_b   1.000
_cell.length_c   1.000
_cell.angle_alpha   90.00
_cell.angle_beta   90.00
_cell.angle_gamma   90.00
#
_symmetry.space_group_name_H-M   'P 1'
#
loop_
_entity.id
_entity.type
_entity.pdbx_description
1 polymer ?
#
loop_
_entity_poly.entity_id
_entity_poly.type
_entity_poly.pdbx_seq_one_letter_code
_entity_poly.pdbx_strand_id
1 'polypeptide(L)'
;MKQVLASGKKGEELAAVAKDIFAKNGRPSGAVVFEAVTEATEDVAKASANWIALPAYGELLKLAMEDTDKKEQMHALYALQVFLNKHDFPKGLIEKCFMALYSLDIIEETGFFEYKYDVDGDVPGRMKAIIQTSNWLTWLETPEEESEEEDEE
;
A
#
# COMPACT_ATOMS: atom_id res chain seq x y z
N MET A 1 -17.02 -1.76 -2.62
CA MET A 1 -16.02 -2.33 -3.53
C MET A 1 -16.58 -3.09 -4.72
N LYS A 2 -17.47 -4.08 -4.58
CA LYS A 2 -18.02 -4.85 -5.73
C LYS A 2 -18.52 -3.98 -6.89
N GLN A 3 -19.32 -2.94 -6.61
CA GLN A 3 -19.83 -2.01 -7.63
C GLN A 3 -18.72 -1.19 -8.32
N VAL A 4 -17.70 -0.78 -7.56
CA VAL A 4 -16.56 -0.01 -8.09
C VAL A 4 -15.78 -0.86 -9.09
N LEU A 5 -15.41 -2.08 -8.69
CA LEU A 5 -14.59 -2.99 -9.50
C LEU A 5 -15.37 -3.56 -10.69
N ALA A 6 -16.69 -3.72 -10.58
CA ALA A 6 -17.55 -4.15 -11.68
C ALA A 6 -17.61 -3.14 -12.84
N SER A 7 -17.13 -1.91 -12.67
CA SER A 7 -17.03 -0.93 -13.76
C SER A 7 -16.03 -1.32 -14.85
N GLY A 8 -15.06 -2.19 -14.54
CA GLY A 8 -13.97 -2.57 -15.45
C GLY A 8 -12.97 -1.46 -15.77
N LYS A 9 -13.14 -0.28 -15.16
CA LYS A 9 -12.30 0.90 -15.36
C LYS A 9 -10.99 0.81 -14.56
N LYS A 10 -10.03 1.67 -14.90
CA LYS A 10 -8.74 1.84 -14.22
C LYS A 10 -8.35 3.31 -14.16
N GLY A 11 -7.35 3.64 -13.35
CA GLY A 11 -6.84 4.99 -13.16
C GLY A 11 -7.92 5.98 -12.72
N GLU A 12 -7.81 7.21 -13.22
CA GLU A 12 -8.69 8.32 -12.83
C GLU A 12 -10.18 8.01 -13.03
N GLU A 13 -10.53 7.28 -14.10
CA GLU A 13 -11.94 6.95 -14.33
C GLU A 13 -12.52 5.99 -13.28
N LEU A 14 -11.69 5.07 -12.78
CA LEU A 14 -12.09 4.18 -11.68
C LEU A 14 -12.23 4.96 -10.38
N ALA A 15 -11.31 5.88 -10.10
CA ALA A 15 -11.37 6.76 -8.94
C ALA A 15 -12.63 7.65 -8.98
N ALA A 16 -13.00 8.19 -10.14
CA ALA A 16 -14.24 8.96 -10.31
C ALA A 16 -15.49 8.11 -9.99
N VAL A 17 -15.56 6.88 -10.52
CA VAL A 17 -16.65 5.94 -10.20
C VAL A 17 -16.68 5.61 -8.70
N ALA A 18 -15.52 5.40 -8.09
CA ALA A 18 -15.40 5.11 -6.67
C ALA A 18 -15.87 6.29 -5.81
N LYS A 19 -15.48 7.52 -6.16
CA LYS A 19 -15.89 8.75 -5.46
C LYS A 19 -17.41 8.89 -5.40
N ASP A 20 -18.09 8.68 -6.53
CA ASP A 20 -19.56 8.72 -6.59
C ASP A 20 -20.22 7.63 -5.73
N ILE A 21 -19.62 6.44 -5.67
CA ILE A 21 -20.14 5.32 -4.89
C ILE A 21 -19.89 5.52 -3.40
N PHE A 22 -18.69 5.99 -3.02
CA PHE A 22 -18.31 6.26 -1.64
C PHE A 22 -19.15 7.38 -1.03
N ALA A 23 -19.46 8.42 -1.82
CA ALA A 23 -20.35 9.50 -1.38
C ALA A 23 -21.77 9.00 -1.04
N LYS A 24 -22.25 7.95 -1.70
CA LYS A 24 -23.59 7.39 -1.49
C LYS A 24 -23.63 6.36 -0.37
N ASN A 25 -22.59 5.56 -0.24
CA ASN A 25 -22.60 4.33 0.57
C ASN A 25 -21.61 4.38 1.76
N GLY A 26 -20.86 5.47 1.90
CA GLY A 26 -19.71 5.55 2.81
C GLY A 26 -18.43 5.01 2.16
N ARG A 27 -17.30 5.65 2.49
CA ARG A 27 -15.97 5.20 2.08
C ARG A 27 -15.59 3.94 2.88
N PRO A 28 -15.25 2.81 2.24
CA PRO A 28 -14.70 1.64 2.93
C PRO A 28 -13.33 1.98 3.54
N SER A 29 -12.91 1.23 4.56
CA SER A 29 -11.57 1.41 5.10
C SER A 29 -10.49 1.06 4.08
N GLY A 30 -9.30 1.63 4.25
CA GLY A 30 -8.14 1.34 3.40
C GLY A 30 -7.87 -0.16 3.23
N ALA A 31 -7.91 -0.91 4.33
CA ALA A 31 -7.74 -2.36 4.33
C ALA A 31 -8.73 -3.10 3.41
N VAL A 32 -10.01 -2.71 3.43
CA VAL A 32 -11.05 -3.32 2.58
C VAL A 32 -10.82 -3.01 1.10
N VAL A 33 -10.32 -1.82 0.79
CA VAL A 33 -9.98 -1.44 -0.59
C VAL A 33 -8.76 -2.25 -1.09
N PHE A 34 -7.71 -2.35 -0.28
CA PHE A 34 -6.51 -3.13 -0.61
C PHE A 34 -6.81 -4.61 -0.82
N GLU A 35 -7.58 -5.23 0.08
CA GLU A 35 -8.01 -6.63 -0.06
C GLU A 35 -8.81 -6.82 -1.37
N ALA A 36 -9.81 -5.98 -1.62
CA ALA A 36 -10.62 -6.10 -2.83
C ALA A 36 -9.82 -5.89 -4.13
N VAL A 37 -8.86 -4.97 -4.15
CA VAL A 37 -8.02 -4.70 -5.34
C VAL A 37 -7.02 -5.82 -5.57
N THR A 38 -6.35 -6.30 -4.52
CA THR A 38 -5.38 -7.42 -4.63
C THR A 38 -6.06 -8.71 -5.06
N GLU A 39 -7.25 -9.01 -4.55
CA GLU A 39 -8.07 -10.15 -5.04
C GLU A 39 -8.51 -9.97 -6.50
N ALA A 40 -8.97 -8.77 -6.88
CA ALA A 40 -9.39 -8.51 -8.26
C ALA A 40 -8.23 -8.51 -9.27
N THR A 41 -6.99 -8.36 -8.78
CA THR A 41 -5.77 -8.32 -9.60
C THR A 41 -4.81 -9.45 -9.25
N GLU A 42 -5.30 -10.56 -8.69
CA GLU A 42 -4.47 -11.61 -8.09
C GLU A 42 -3.30 -12.04 -8.99
N ASP A 43 -3.57 -12.27 -10.29
CA ASP A 43 -2.55 -12.69 -11.25
C ASP A 43 -1.38 -11.70 -11.40
N VAL A 44 -1.66 -10.41 -11.24
CA VAL A 44 -0.64 -9.35 -11.29
C VAL A 44 -0.04 -9.12 -9.90
N ALA A 45 -0.89 -9.06 -8.88
CA ALA A 45 -0.51 -8.72 -7.50
C ALA A 45 0.36 -9.79 -6.84
N LYS A 46 0.23 -11.07 -7.21
CA LYS A 46 1.12 -12.15 -6.73
C LYS A 46 2.48 -12.18 -7.41
N ALA A 47 2.72 -11.35 -8.42
CA ALA A 47 3.95 -11.39 -9.21
C ALA A 47 4.67 -10.03 -9.32
N SER A 48 3.96 -8.91 -9.13
CA SER A 48 4.48 -7.56 -9.34
C SER A 48 3.71 -6.50 -8.56
N ALA A 49 4.32 -5.33 -8.38
CA ALA A 49 3.67 -4.16 -7.80
C ALA A 49 2.91 -3.31 -8.85
N ASN A 50 2.83 -3.76 -10.11
CA ASN A 50 2.29 -2.97 -11.22
C ASN A 50 0.80 -2.62 -11.07
N TRP A 51 0.06 -3.37 -10.23
CA TRP A 51 -1.33 -3.06 -9.91
C TRP A 51 -1.47 -1.73 -9.14
N ILE A 52 -0.41 -1.29 -8.44
CA ILE A 52 -0.36 -0.04 -7.65
C ILE A 52 -0.15 1.19 -8.54
N ALA A 53 0.33 1.02 -9.77
CA ALA A 53 0.58 2.15 -10.68
C ALA A 53 -0.69 3.01 -10.86
N LEU A 54 -0.52 4.34 -11.00
CA LEU A 54 -1.65 5.27 -11.16
C LEU A 54 -2.59 4.89 -12.32
N PRO A 55 -2.11 4.52 -13.53
CA PRO A 55 -3.00 4.08 -14.61
C PRO A 55 -3.70 2.74 -14.34
N ALA A 56 -3.30 2.00 -13.29
CA ALA A 56 -3.93 0.78 -12.84
C ALA A 56 -4.91 1.07 -11.69
N TYR A 57 -4.56 0.75 -10.45
CA TYR A 57 -5.42 0.97 -9.28
C TYR A 57 -4.88 2.03 -8.32
N GLY A 58 -3.72 2.64 -8.60
CA GLY A 58 -3.10 3.65 -7.73
C GLY A 58 -4.04 4.80 -7.38
N GLU A 59 -4.77 5.36 -8.35
CA GLU A 59 -5.73 6.45 -8.12
C GLU A 59 -6.88 6.05 -7.17
N LEU A 60 -7.35 4.80 -7.25
CA LEU A 60 -8.35 4.28 -6.34
C LEU A 60 -7.80 4.13 -4.92
N LEU A 61 -6.55 3.67 -4.80
CA LEU A 61 -5.89 3.53 -3.50
C LEU A 61 -5.67 4.91 -2.88
N LYS A 62 -5.20 5.91 -3.62
CA LYS A 62 -5.06 7.30 -3.13
C LYS A 62 -6.38 7.84 -2.59
N LEU A 63 -7.46 7.70 -3.34
CA LEU A 63 -8.80 8.13 -2.91
C LEU A 63 -9.27 7.41 -1.62
N ALA A 64 -8.94 6.13 -1.48
CA ALA A 64 -9.30 5.35 -0.30
C ALA A 64 -8.50 5.77 0.95
N MET A 65 -7.25 6.18 0.76
CA MET A 65 -6.32 6.54 1.84
C MET A 65 -6.34 8.03 2.21
N GLU A 66 -7.04 8.87 1.46
CA GLU A 66 -7.18 10.32 1.73
C GLU A 66 -7.68 10.57 3.17
N ASP A 67 -7.04 11.47 3.92
CA ASP A 67 -7.41 11.81 5.31
C ASP A 67 -7.49 10.61 6.30
N THR A 68 -6.78 9.50 6.02
CA THR A 68 -6.73 8.35 6.93
C THR A 68 -5.62 8.51 7.97
N ASP A 69 -5.87 8.06 9.19
CA ASP A 69 -4.84 8.07 10.23
C ASP A 69 -3.80 6.94 10.05
N LYS A 70 -2.66 7.07 10.73
CA LYS A 70 -1.56 6.10 10.66
C LYS A 70 -1.95 4.66 11.01
N LYS A 71 -2.98 4.44 11.85
CA LYS A 71 -3.45 3.09 12.18
C LYS A 71 -4.26 2.49 11.05
N GLU A 72 -5.11 3.28 10.41
CA GLU A 72 -5.82 2.85 9.21
C GLU A 72 -4.86 2.56 8.05
N GLN A 73 -3.82 3.38 7.88
CA GLN A 73 -2.75 3.13 6.92
C GLN A 73 -1.99 1.84 7.23
N MET A 74 -1.63 1.59 8.49
CA MET A 74 -1.05 0.31 8.92
C MET A 74 -1.95 -0.88 8.60
N HIS A 75 -3.26 -0.77 8.84
CA HIS A 75 -4.20 -1.85 8.51
C HIS A 75 -4.27 -2.12 6.99
N ALA A 76 -4.08 -1.11 6.14
CA ALA A 76 -3.96 -1.31 4.69
C ALA A 76 -2.68 -2.10 4.34
N LEU A 77 -1.54 -1.80 4.99
CA LEU A 77 -0.31 -2.58 4.85
C LEU A 77 -0.49 -4.03 5.34
N TYR A 78 -1.26 -4.26 6.40
CA TYR A 78 -1.63 -5.61 6.84
C TYR A 78 -2.48 -6.37 5.81
N ALA A 79 -3.42 -5.72 5.14
CA ALA A 79 -4.19 -6.36 4.07
C ALA A 79 -3.26 -6.85 2.94
N LEU A 80 -2.31 -6.02 2.52
CA LEU A 80 -1.29 -6.41 1.53
C LEU A 80 -0.41 -7.57 2.04
N GLN A 81 0.05 -7.50 3.28
CA GLN A 81 0.84 -8.56 3.91
C GLN A 81 0.09 -9.90 3.89
N VAL A 82 -1.18 -9.91 4.30
CA VAL A 82 -2.00 -11.13 4.34
C VAL A 82 -2.17 -11.70 2.94
N PHE A 83 -2.41 -10.86 1.94
CA PHE A 83 -2.47 -11.27 0.54
C PHE A 83 -1.15 -11.95 0.11
N LEU A 84 0.00 -11.31 0.33
CA LEU A 84 1.29 -11.88 -0.06
C LEU A 84 1.67 -13.13 0.73
N ASN A 85 1.21 -13.25 1.98
CA ASN A 85 1.36 -14.47 2.78
C ASN A 85 0.62 -15.66 2.17
N LYS A 86 -0.57 -15.44 1.58
CA LYS A 86 -1.32 -16.49 0.85
C LYS A 86 -0.58 -16.97 -0.41
N HIS A 87 0.35 -16.18 -0.92
CA HIS A 87 1.15 -16.46 -2.12
C HIS A 87 2.64 -16.66 -1.81
N ASP A 88 2.96 -17.12 -0.59
CA ASP A 88 4.31 -17.50 -0.15
C ASP A 88 5.38 -16.38 -0.18
N PHE A 89 4.96 -15.11 -0.15
CA PHE A 89 5.83 -13.94 -0.21
C PHE A 89 6.91 -14.03 -1.31
N PRO A 90 6.55 -13.81 -2.58
CA PRO A 90 7.51 -13.76 -3.67
C PRO A 90 8.65 -12.79 -3.35
N LYS A 91 9.89 -13.23 -3.60
CA LYS A 91 11.09 -12.56 -3.10
C LYS A 91 11.12 -11.07 -3.48
N GLY A 92 11.15 -10.20 -2.46
CA GLY A 92 11.27 -8.75 -2.61
C GLY A 92 10.01 -8.06 -3.13
N LEU A 93 8.89 -8.78 -3.30
CA LEU A 93 7.66 -8.20 -3.83
C LEU A 93 7.01 -7.24 -2.81
N ILE A 94 6.98 -7.60 -1.53
CA ILE A 94 6.41 -6.72 -0.51
C ILE A 94 7.20 -5.40 -0.37
N GLU A 95 8.53 -5.46 -0.45
CA GLU A 95 9.39 -4.27 -0.42
C GLU A 95 9.11 -3.37 -1.64
N LYS A 96 8.98 -3.95 -2.84
CA LYS A 96 8.59 -3.19 -4.05
C LYS A 96 7.21 -2.55 -3.92
N CYS A 97 6.26 -3.25 -3.30
CA CYS A 97 4.94 -2.67 -3.03
C CYS A 97 5.04 -1.51 -2.02
N PHE A 98 5.82 -1.65 -0.95
CA PHE A 98 6.03 -0.58 0.04
C PHE A 98 6.66 0.66 -0.61
N MET A 99 7.72 0.48 -1.40
CA MET A 99 8.33 1.54 -2.20
C MET A 99 7.30 2.23 -3.10
N ALA A 100 6.49 1.47 -3.85
CA ALA A 100 5.48 2.04 -4.74
C ALA A 100 4.38 2.82 -4.00
N LEU A 101 3.94 2.31 -2.84
CA LEU A 101 2.92 2.97 -2.01
C LEU A 101 3.43 4.28 -1.42
N TYR A 102 4.69 4.31 -0.99
CA TYR A 102 5.34 5.51 -0.48
C TYR A 102 5.58 6.53 -1.60
N SER A 103 6.21 6.13 -2.72
CA SER A 103 6.55 7.04 -3.83
C SER A 103 5.33 7.65 -4.54
N LEU A 104 4.14 7.07 -4.39
CA LEU A 104 2.90 7.57 -4.97
C LEU A 104 2.03 8.34 -3.97
N ASP A 105 2.53 8.58 -2.76
CA ASP A 105 1.80 9.20 -1.65
C ASP A 105 0.46 8.50 -1.36
N ILE A 106 0.46 7.16 -1.40
CA ILE A 106 -0.71 6.35 -1.04
C ILE A 106 -0.70 6.04 0.46
N ILE A 107 0.48 5.80 1.01
CA ILE A 107 0.71 5.57 2.44
C ILE A 107 1.80 6.55 2.89
N GLU A 108 1.56 7.28 3.97
CA GLU A 108 2.53 8.20 4.55
C GLU A 108 3.60 7.44 5.36
N GLU A 109 4.75 8.08 5.62
CA GLU A 109 5.81 7.47 6.43
C GLU A 109 5.27 6.98 7.79
N THR A 110 4.36 7.75 8.39
CA THR A 110 3.82 7.47 9.72
C THR A 110 3.02 6.17 9.75
N GLY A 111 2.38 5.80 8.63
CA GLY A 111 1.72 4.52 8.45
C GLY A 111 2.72 3.35 8.38
N PHE A 112 3.85 3.54 7.69
CA PHE A 112 4.93 2.55 7.66
C PHE A 112 5.63 2.39 9.00
N PHE A 113 5.80 3.47 9.76
CA PHE A 113 6.37 3.42 11.10
C PHE A 113 5.43 2.76 12.10
N GLU A 114 4.13 3.08 12.06
CA GLU A 114 3.13 2.36 12.86
C GLU A 114 3.18 0.86 12.52
N TYR A 115 3.24 0.52 11.23
CA TYR A 115 3.45 -0.86 10.79
C TYR A 115 4.79 -1.45 11.24
N LYS A 116 5.89 -0.71 11.31
CA LYS A 116 7.19 -1.24 11.76
C LYS A 116 7.16 -1.56 13.25
N TYR A 117 6.57 -0.66 14.05
CA TYR A 117 6.62 -0.68 15.50
C TYR A 117 5.49 -1.43 16.18
N ASP A 118 4.46 -1.86 15.45
CA ASP A 118 3.43 -2.73 15.99
C ASP A 118 3.99 -4.15 16.28
N VAL A 119 4.44 -4.33 17.53
CA VAL A 119 4.98 -5.57 18.08
C VAL A 119 3.90 -6.53 18.60
N ASP A 120 2.68 -6.01 18.81
CA ASP A 120 1.55 -6.78 19.33
C ASP A 120 0.63 -7.31 18.21
N GLY A 121 0.85 -6.87 16.96
CA GLY A 121 0.07 -7.29 15.79
C GLY A 121 0.20 -8.77 15.44
N ASP A 122 -0.80 -9.57 15.83
CA ASP A 122 -0.96 -10.97 15.41
C ASP A 122 -1.61 -11.06 14.02
N VAL A 123 -0.83 -10.71 12.98
CA VAL A 123 -1.27 -10.76 11.57
C VAL A 123 -0.49 -11.82 10.81
N PRO A 124 -1.15 -12.72 10.04
CA PRO A 124 -0.45 -13.74 9.26
C PRO A 124 0.66 -13.19 8.38
N GLY A 125 1.84 -13.83 8.42
CA GLY A 125 2.98 -13.45 7.59
C GLY A 125 3.85 -12.30 8.14
N ARG A 126 3.53 -11.76 9.33
CA ARG A 126 4.20 -10.59 9.92
C ARG A 126 5.73 -10.69 9.95
N MET A 127 6.26 -11.77 10.51
CA MET A 127 7.70 -11.99 10.62
C MET A 127 8.39 -11.98 9.24
N LYS A 128 7.82 -12.67 8.25
CA LYS A 128 8.39 -12.72 6.89
C LYS A 128 8.33 -11.34 6.22
N ALA A 129 7.24 -10.62 6.40
CA ALA A 129 7.06 -9.28 5.85
C ALA A 129 8.10 -8.30 6.43
N ILE A 130 8.23 -8.24 7.76
CA ILE A 130 9.24 -7.41 8.43
C ILE A 130 10.66 -7.74 7.97
N ILE A 131 11.01 -9.02 7.84
CA ILE A 131 12.33 -9.43 7.34
C ILE A 131 12.55 -8.97 5.90
N GLN A 132 11.53 -9.04 5.03
CA GLN A 132 11.67 -8.63 3.63
C GLN A 132 11.67 -7.13 3.42
N THR A 133 11.11 -6.35 4.34
CA THR A 133 11.04 -4.88 4.24
C THR A 133 12.02 -4.17 5.17
N SER A 134 12.81 -4.89 5.98
CA SER A 134 13.65 -4.31 7.02
C SER A 134 14.64 -3.26 6.47
N ASN A 135 15.28 -3.55 5.34
CA ASN A 135 16.27 -2.65 4.75
C ASN A 135 15.62 -1.33 4.32
N TRP A 136 14.48 -1.42 3.61
CA TRP A 136 13.75 -0.24 3.19
C TRP A 136 13.13 0.54 4.36
N LEU A 137 12.59 -0.14 5.38
CA LEU A 137 12.05 0.51 6.59
C LEU A 137 13.12 1.15 7.47
N THR A 138 14.38 0.69 7.39
CA THR A 138 15.51 1.37 8.03
C THR A 138 15.93 2.60 7.22
N TRP A 139 15.99 2.48 5.89
CA TRP A 139 16.25 3.62 5.01
C TRP A 139 15.21 4.73 5.21
N LEU A 140 13.93 4.38 5.25
CA LEU A 140 12.82 5.35 5.44
C LEU A 140 12.90 6.11 6.78
N GLU A 141 13.46 5.48 7.81
CA GLU A 141 13.63 6.10 9.14
C GLU A 141 14.91 6.93 9.25
N THR A 142 15.84 6.76 8.31
CA THR A 142 17.08 7.56 8.33
C THR A 142 16.69 8.98 7.94
N PRO A 143 16.97 9.99 8.80
CA PRO A 143 16.75 11.38 8.41
C PRO A 143 17.56 11.67 7.15
N GLU A 144 17.02 12.46 6.22
CA GLU A 144 17.75 12.99 5.06
C GLU A 144 18.88 13.96 5.54
N GLU A 145 19.88 13.46 6.27
CA GLU A 145 21.13 14.16 6.58
C GLU A 145 22.22 13.64 5.62
N GLU A 146 22.10 13.89 4.31
CA GLU A 146 23.23 13.73 3.39
C GLU A 146 22.95 14.42 2.04
N SER A 147 22.99 15.75 2.02
CA SER A 147 23.12 16.51 0.77
C SER A 147 23.73 17.89 1.04
N GLU A 148 24.93 17.96 1.60
CA GLU A 148 25.76 19.19 1.61
C GLU A 148 27.25 18.94 2.01
N GLU A 149 27.92 17.93 1.45
CA GLU A 149 29.41 17.86 1.49
C GLU A 149 29.99 17.28 0.19
N GLU A 150 29.87 18.03 -0.91
CA GLU A 150 30.82 17.96 -2.04
C GLU A 150 31.03 19.37 -2.58
N ASP A 151 31.92 20.13 -1.95
CA ASP A 151 32.73 21.13 -2.63
C ASP A 151 34.17 20.98 -2.10
N GLU A 152 34.95 20.20 -2.84
CA GLU A 152 36.40 20.14 -2.75
C GLU A 152 37.00 21.49 -3.22
N GLU A 153 37.55 22.29 -2.30
CA GLU A 153 38.77 23.11 -2.53
C GLU A 153 39.60 23.27 -1.23
#